data_AF-A0A964UF75-F1
#
_entry.id   AF-A0A964UF75-F1
#
_cell.length_a   1.000
_cell.length_b   1.000
_cell.length_c   1.000
_cell.angle_alpha   90.00
_cell.angle_beta   90.00
_cell.angle_gamma   90.00
#
_symmetry.space_group_name_H-M   'P 1'
#
loop_
_entity.id
_entity.type
_entity.pdbx_description
1 polymer ?
#
loop_
_entity_poly.entity_id
_entity_poly.type
_entity_poly.pdbx_seq_one_letter_code
_entity_poly.pdbx_strand_id
1 'polypeptide(L)' 'MPAVIYQQPKSAMQSGKAKTDTWVLEFERSEALRADPLMGWAGSGDTQAQVRLNFPTKDAAKAYAE' A
#
# COMPACT_ATOMS: atom_id res chain seq x y z
N MET A 1 13.99 -2.76 -2.89
CA MET A 1 13.01 -3.08 -1.83
C MET A 1 11.80 -3.68 -2.52
N PRO A 2 11.27 -4.83 -2.08
CA PRO A 2 10.14 -5.45 -2.75
C PRO A 2 8.91 -4.54 -2.69
N ALA A 3 8.22 -4.43 -3.82
CA ALA A 3 6.97 -3.69 -3.95
C ALA A 3 5.90 -4.62 -4.53
N VAL A 4 4.67 -4.47 -4.05
CA VAL A 4 3.51 -5.21 -4.52
C VAL A 4 2.68 -4.29 -5.38
N ILE A 5 2.44 -4.71 -6.63
CA ILE A 5 1.60 -3.99 -7.59
C ILE A 5 0.33 -4.78 -7.81
N TYR A 6 -0.83 -4.17 -7.55
CA TYR A 6 -2.13 -4.82 -7.67
C TYR A 6 -3.21 -3.85 -8.14
N GLN A 7 -4.31 -4.41 -8.66
CA GLN A 7 -5.50 -3.63 -9.02
C GLN A 7 -6.43 -3.57 -7.80
N GLN A 8 -6.94 -2.38 -7.46
CA GLN A 8 -7.75 -2.22 -6.24
C GLN A 8 -9.01 -3.11 -6.30
N PRO A 9 -9.18 -4.04 -5.35
CA PRO A 9 -10.33 -4.93 -5.36
C PRO A 9 -11.60 -4.16 -5.04
N LYS A 10 -12.73 -4.61 -5.59
CA LYS A 10 -14.05 -4.10 -5.21
C LYS A 10 -14.33 -4.47 -3.75
N SER A 11 -14.74 -3.49 -2.95
CA SER A 11 -15.23 -3.75 -1.59
C SER A 11 -16.51 -4.58 -1.62
N ALA A 12 -16.56 -5.67 -0.85
CA ALA A 12 -17.74 -6.52 -0.73
C ALA A 12 -18.94 -5.79 -0.10
N MET A 13 -18.70 -4.78 0.73
CA MET A 13 -19.73 -4.04 1.47
C MET A 13 -20.32 -2.86 0.67
N GLN A 14 -19.77 -2.56 -0.50
CA GLN A 14 -20.12 -1.36 -1.27
C GLN A 14 -20.43 -1.74 -2.73
N SER A 15 -21.43 -1.10 -3.31
CA SER A 15 -21.79 -1.34 -4.71
C SER A 15 -20.85 -0.65 -5.71
N GLY A 16 -20.20 0.44 -5.29
CA GLY A 16 -19.37 1.32 -6.13
C GLY A 16 -18.19 0.64 -6.81
N LYS A 17 -17.88 1.09 -8.04
CA LYS A 17 -16.80 0.55 -8.90
C LYS A 17 -15.74 1.59 -9.31
N ALA A 18 -15.89 2.85 -8.91
CA ALA A 18 -15.09 3.95 -9.44
C ALA A 18 -13.56 3.79 -9.30
N LYS A 19 -13.09 2.96 -8.37
CA LYS A 19 -11.66 2.75 -8.10
C LYS A 19 -11.14 1.38 -8.52
N THR A 20 -11.98 0.52 -9.12
CA THR A 20 -11.55 -0.85 -9.44
C THR A 20 -10.51 -0.88 -10.54
N ASP A 21 -10.45 0.13 -11.41
CA ASP A 21 -9.51 0.17 -12.53
C ASP A 21 -8.18 0.85 -12.19
N THR A 22 -8.00 1.26 -10.93
CA THR A 22 -6.77 1.90 -10.45
C THR A 22 -5.74 0.85 -10.06
N TRP A 23 -4.51 1.02 -10.57
CA TRP A 23 -3.35 0.24 -10.15
C TRP A 23 -2.70 0.89 -8.94
N VAL A 24 -2.37 0.07 -7.96
CA VAL A 24 -1.78 0.51 -6.70
C VAL A 24 -0.41 -0.14 -6.55
N LEU A 25 0.58 0.65 -6.15
CA LEU A 25 1.88 0.19 -5.71
C LEU A 25 2.04 0.48 -4.22
N GLU A 26 2.39 -0.57 -3.47
CA GLU A 26 2.69 -0.52 -2.04
C GLU A 26 4.03 -1.19 -1.77
N PHE A 27 4.81 -0.62 -0.84
CA PHE A 27 6.06 -1.22 -0.40
C PHE A 27 5.82 -2.25 0.70
N GLU A 28 6.57 -3.34 0.68
CA GLU A 28 6.55 -4.29 1.78
C GLU A 28 7.12 -3.64 3.04
N ARG A 29 6.51 -3.99 4.17
CA ARG A 29 7.00 -3.54 5.48
C ARG A 29 8.35 -4.17 5.76
N SER A 30 9.34 -3.33 5.96
CA SER A 30 10.67 -3.71 6.43
C SER A 30 10.70 -4.02 7.93
N GLU A 31 9.78 -3.43 8.70
CA GLU A 31 9.72 -3.59 10.15
C GLU A 31 8.29 -3.84 10.67
N ALA A 32 8.19 -4.72 11.67
CA ALA A 32 6.96 -4.99 12.39
C ALA A 32 6.52 -3.79 13.25
N LEU A 33 5.20 -3.64 13.43
CA LEU A 33 4.65 -2.72 14.44
C LEU A 33 5.07 -3.18 15.83
N ARG A 34 5.59 -2.27 16.64
CA ARG A 34 5.84 -2.49 18.07
C ARG A 34 5.02 -1.50 18.88
N ALA A 35 4.49 -1.97 20.00
CA ALA A 35 3.82 -1.11 20.97
C ALA A 35 4.87 -0.22 21.65
N ASP A 36 4.61 1.08 21.74
CA ASP A 36 5.47 1.98 22.50
C ASP A 36 5.36 1.70 24.01
N PRO A 37 6.42 1.92 24.80
CA PRO A 37 6.46 1.53 26.20
C PRO A 37 5.59 2.38 27.14
N LEU A 38 5.08 3.54 26.68
CA LEU A 38 4.32 4.47 27.52
C LEU A 38 2.82 4.32 27.29
N MET A 39 2.38 4.42 26.04
CA MET A 39 0.97 4.46 25.64
C MET A 39 0.50 3.16 24.98
N GLY A 40 1.44 2.30 24.55
CA GLY A 40 1.13 1.05 23.85
C GLY A 40 0.66 1.24 22.40
N TRP A 41 0.85 2.42 21.81
CA TRP A 41 0.51 2.71 20.43
C TRP A 41 1.41 1.94 19.47
N ALA A 42 0.80 1.43 18.41
CA ALA A 42 1.51 0.68 17.39
C ALA A 42 2.36 1.63 16.54
N GLY A 43 3.67 1.64 16.80
CA GLY A 43 4.66 2.43 16.08
C GLY A 43 5.64 1.57 15.28
N SER A 44 6.30 2.18 14.30
CA SER A 44 7.41 1.58 13.56
C SER A 44 8.28 2.71 12.99
N GLY A 45 9.58 2.46 12.82
CA GLY A 45 10.47 3.38 12.12
C GLY A 45 10.33 3.33 10.59
N ASP A 46 9.57 2.36 10.08
CA ASP A 46 9.33 2.18 8.65
C ASP A 46 8.34 3.22 8.11
N THR A 47 8.89 4.24 7.44
CA THR A 47 8.09 5.29 6.79
C THR A 47 7.52 4.85 5.44
N GLN A 48 8.14 3.87 4.80
CA GLN A 48 7.77 3.42 3.45
C GLN A 48 6.50 2.59 3.47
N ALA A 49 6.21 1.94 4.60
CA ALA A 49 4.93 1.28 4.87
C ALA A 49 3.70 2.22 4.79
N GLN A 50 3.90 3.55 4.83
CA GLN A 50 2.83 4.54 4.71
C GLN A 50 2.60 4.99 3.26
N VAL A 51 3.53 4.67 2.35
CA VAL A 51 3.50 5.15 0.97
C VAL A 51 2.62 4.24 0.12
N ARG A 52 1.61 4.84 -0.52
CA ARG A 52 0.73 4.19 -1.48
C ARG A 52 0.59 5.05 -2.73
N LEU A 53 0.97 4.50 -3.87
CA LEU A 53 0.96 5.22 -5.14
C LEU A 53 -0.08 4.64 -6.08
N ASN A 54 -0.80 5.51 -6.79
CA ASN A 54 -1.84 5.13 -7.74
C ASN A 54 -1.37 5.40 -9.16
N PHE A 55 -1.59 4.44 -10.05
CA PHE A 55 -1.22 4.49 -11.44
C PHE A 55 -2.40 4.14 -12.35
N PRO A 56 -2.46 4.71 -13.57
CA PRO A 56 -3.48 4.36 -14.55
C PRO A 56 -3.22 2.99 -15.20
N THR A 57 -1.97 2.51 -15.24
CA THR A 57 -1.60 1.25 -15.88
C THR A 57 -0.60 0.45 -15.04
N LYS A 58 -0.60 -0.88 -15.22
CA LYS A 58 0.36 -1.79 -14.59
C LYS A 58 1.80 -1.43 -14.96
N ASP A 59 2.06 -1.07 -16.21
CA ASP A 59 3.42 -0.81 -16.69
C ASP A 59 3.97 0.52 -16.15
N ALA A 60 3.12 1.53 -15.94
CA ALA A 60 3.54 2.76 -15.25
C ALA A 60 3.96 2.50 -13.80
N ALA A 61 3.23 1.62 -13.09
CA ALA A 61 3.60 1.22 -11.73
C ALA A 61 4.92 0.43 -11.70
N LYS A 62 5.15 -0.46 -12.69
CA LYS A 62 6.42 -1.20 -12.81
C LYS A 62 7.60 -0.28 -13.11
N ALA A 63 7.44 0.65 -14.06
CA ALA A 63 8.50 1.57 -14.43
C ALA A 63 8.94 2.48 -13.26
N TYR A 64 8.05 2.73 -12.30
CA TYR A 64 8.41 3.41 -11.06
C TYR A 64 9.14 2.51 -10.05
N ALA A 65 8.91 1.19 -10.12
CA ALA A 65 9.47 0.21 -9.20
C ALA A 65 10.83 -0.37 -9.64
N GLU A 66 11.17 -0.23 -10.93
CA GLU A 66 12.51 -0.52 -11.48
C GLU A 66 13.54 0.52 -11.03
#